data_AF-W6FIK6-F1
#
_entry.id   AF-W6FIK6-F1
#
_cell.length_a   1.000
_cell.length_b   1.000
_cell.length_c   1.000
_cell.angle_alpha   90.00
_cell.angle_beta   90.00
_cell.angle_gamma   90.00
#
_symmetry.space_group_name_H-M   'P 1'
#
loop_
_entity.id
_entity.type
_entity.pdbx_description
1 polymer ?
#
loop_
_entity_poly.entity_id
_entity_poly.type
_entity_poly.pdbx_seq_one_letter_code
_entity_poly.pdbx_strand_id
1 'polypeptide(L)'
;NFSVGQRQLFCLARAFVRKSSILIMDEATASIDMATENILQKVVMTAFADRTVVTIAHRVHTILTADLVIVMKRGNILEYDTPESLLAREDGVFASFVRADM
;
A
#
# COMPACT_ATOMS: atom_id res chain seq x y z
N ASN A 1 -14.80 21.16 -10.37
CA ASN A 1 -14.02 20.80 -9.17
C ASN A 1 -14.01 19.29 -9.03
N PHE A 2 -12.84 18.64 -9.02
CA PHE A 2 -12.71 17.20 -8.78
C PHE A 2 -12.59 16.92 -7.29
N SER A 3 -13.20 15.84 -6.82
CA SER A 3 -12.97 15.33 -5.46
C SER A 3 -11.52 14.86 -5.29
N VAL A 4 -11.10 14.66 -4.04
CA VAL A 4 -9.74 14.15 -3.73
C VAL A 4 -9.52 12.79 -4.40
N GLY A 5 -10.48 11.86 -4.27
CA GLY A 5 -10.43 10.55 -4.94
C GLY A 5 -10.37 10.65 -6.47
N GLN A 6 -11.13 11.56 -7.08
CA GLN A 6 -11.06 11.79 -8.54
C GLN A 6 -9.70 12.31 -8.99
N ARG A 7 -9.06 13.19 -8.19
CA ARG A 7 -7.69 13.66 -8.46
C ARG A 7 -6.68 12.53 -8.33
N GLN A 8 -6.84 11.64 -7.34
CA GLN A 8 -5.99 10.45 -7.17
C GLN A 8 -6.11 9.52 -8.39
N LEU A 9 -7.33 9.21 -8.84
CA LEU A 9 -7.58 8.41 -10.04
C LEU A 9 -6.92 9.01 -11.29
N PHE A 10 -7.02 10.32 -11.48
CA PHE A 10 -6.39 11.00 -12.61
C PHE A 10 -4.86 10.97 -12.53
N CYS A 11 -4.28 11.17 -11.34
CA CYS A 11 -2.84 11.04 -11.13
C CYS A 11 -2.36 9.61 -11.43
N LEU A 12 -3.11 8.61 -10.99
CA LEU A 12 -2.81 7.22 -11.27
C LEU A 12 -2.85 6.94 -12.78
N ALA A 13 -3.91 7.37 -13.48
CA ALA A 13 -4.02 7.28 -14.94
C ALA A 13 -2.80 7.90 -15.66
N ARG A 14 -2.30 9.05 -15.18
CA ARG A 14 -1.07 9.66 -15.72
C ARG A 14 0.18 8.80 -15.49
N ALA A 15 0.30 8.15 -14.34
CA ALA A 15 1.40 7.24 -14.04
C ALA A 15 1.41 6.01 -14.96
N PHE A 16 0.22 5.47 -15.29
CA PHE A 16 0.07 4.40 -16.28
C PHE A 16 0.63 4.81 -17.64
N VAL A 17 0.17 5.95 -18.16
CA VAL A 17 0.57 6.45 -19.50
C VAL A 17 2.07 6.76 -19.55
N ARG A 18 2.65 7.28 -18.47
CA ARG A 18 4.07 7.63 -18.40
C ARG A 18 5.03 6.44 -18.36
N LYS A 19 4.54 5.23 -18.13
CA LYS A 19 5.38 4.04 -17.95
C LYS A 19 6.46 4.21 -16.87
N SER A 20 6.13 4.87 -15.76
CA SER A 20 7.07 5.08 -14.64
C SER A 20 7.60 3.75 -14.09
N SER A 21 8.92 3.63 -13.89
CA SER A 21 9.56 2.44 -13.31
C SER A 21 9.34 2.28 -11.81
N ILE A 22 9.14 3.40 -11.11
CA ILE A 22 8.86 3.45 -9.68
C ILE A 22 7.57 4.25 -9.46
N LEU A 23 6.64 3.68 -8.73
CA LEU A 23 5.39 4.32 -8.31
C LEU A 23 5.39 4.46 -6.79
N ILE A 24 5.21 5.68 -6.30
CA ILE A 24 5.05 5.96 -4.87
C ILE A 24 3.60 6.37 -4.61
N MET A 25 2.94 5.69 -3.69
CA MET A 25 1.55 5.93 -3.32
C MET A 25 1.48 6.28 -1.83
N ASP A 26 1.08 7.51 -1.54
CA ASP A 26 0.81 7.96 -0.17
C ASP A 26 -0.69 7.88 0.07
N GLU A 27 -1.12 6.91 0.89
CA GLU A 27 -2.50 6.71 1.35
C GLU A 27 -3.56 7.01 0.26
N ALA A 28 -3.35 6.44 -0.94
CA ALA A 28 -4.01 6.88 -2.17
C ALA A 28 -5.52 6.58 -2.25
N THR A 29 -6.12 6.06 -1.17
CA THR A 29 -7.46 5.46 -1.16
C THR A 29 -8.32 5.90 0.03
N ALA A 30 -7.82 6.71 0.96
CA ALA A 30 -8.57 7.11 2.17
C ALA A 30 -9.90 7.85 1.89
N SER A 31 -10.06 8.40 0.68
CA SER A 31 -11.28 9.11 0.24
C SER A 31 -12.11 8.37 -0.81
N ILE A 32 -11.81 7.08 -1.03
CA ILE A 32 -12.42 6.20 -2.02
C ILE A 32 -13.20 5.12 -1.28
N ASP A 33 -14.36 4.70 -1.82
CA ASP A 33 -15.12 3.59 -1.25
C ASP A 33 -14.34 2.26 -1.38
N MET A 34 -14.60 1.33 -0.46
CA MET A 34 -13.85 0.06 -0.38
C MET A 34 -13.94 -0.78 -1.68
N ALA A 35 -15.04 -0.70 -2.43
CA ALA A 35 -15.18 -1.46 -3.67
C ALA A 35 -14.28 -0.89 -4.77
N THR A 36 -14.26 0.44 -4.92
CA THR A 36 -13.39 1.16 -5.85
C THR A 36 -11.92 1.02 -5.46
N GLU A 37 -11.59 1.04 -4.17
CA GLU A 37 -10.25 0.79 -3.65
C GLU A 37 -9.72 -0.60 -4.04
N ASN A 38 -10.53 -1.65 -3.84
CA ASN A 38 -10.18 -3.02 -4.24
C ASN A 38 -9.93 -3.15 -5.74
N ILE A 39 -10.71 -2.46 -6.57
CA ILE A 39 -10.48 -2.41 -8.02
C ILE A 39 -9.15 -1.72 -8.30
N LEU A 40 -8.92 -0.55 -7.70
CA LEU A 40 -7.70 0.22 -7.90
C LEU A 40 -6.45 -0.59 -7.55
N GLN A 41 -6.48 -1.27 -6.41
CA GLN A 41 -5.38 -2.11 -5.94
C GLN A 41 -5.07 -3.23 -6.95
N LYS A 42 -6.10 -3.91 -7.48
CA LYS A 42 -5.91 -4.92 -8.53
C LYS A 42 -5.30 -4.33 -9.80
N VAL A 43 -5.75 -3.15 -10.24
CA VAL A 43 -5.18 -2.49 -11.43
C VAL A 43 -3.72 -2.10 -11.17
N VAL A 44 -3.39 -1.59 -9.98
CA VAL A 44 -2.00 -1.27 -9.60
C VAL A 44 -1.14 -2.53 -9.61
N MET A 45 -1.57 -3.59 -8.92
CA MET A 45 -0.83 -4.86 -8.85
C MET A 45 -0.61 -5.49 -10.23
N THR A 46 -1.60 -5.42 -11.12
CA THR A 46 -1.49 -6.04 -12.45
C THR A 46 -0.67 -5.21 -13.43
N ALA A 47 -0.83 -3.90 -13.45
CA ALA A 47 -0.19 -3.07 -14.46
C ALA A 47 1.18 -2.52 -14.06
N PHE A 48 1.51 -2.61 -12.78
CA PHE A 48 2.84 -2.34 -12.26
C PHE A 48 3.52 -3.63 -11.78
N ALA A 49 3.06 -4.81 -12.23
CA ALA A 49 3.66 -6.10 -11.87
C ALA A 49 5.15 -6.21 -12.24
N ASP A 50 5.59 -5.48 -13.26
CA ASP A 50 6.97 -5.41 -13.75
C ASP A 50 7.76 -4.23 -13.15
N ARG A 51 7.23 -3.56 -12.13
CA ARG A 51 7.73 -2.28 -11.62
C ARG A 51 7.76 -2.25 -10.10
N THR A 52 8.49 -1.28 -9.55
CA THR A 52 8.55 -1.10 -8.10
C THR A 52 7.43 -0.18 -7.63
N VAL A 53 6.61 -0.66 -6.70
CA VAL A 53 5.55 0.11 -6.06
C VAL A 53 5.88 0.27 -4.58
N VAL A 54 5.95 1.51 -4.10
CA VAL A 54 6.15 1.85 -2.69
C VAL A 54 4.87 2.49 -2.19
N THR A 55 4.21 1.87 -1.22
CA THR A 55 2.93 2.36 -0.70
C THR A 55 3.03 2.62 0.80
N ILE A 56 2.59 3.79 1.23
CA ILE A 56 2.31 4.08 2.64
C ILE A 56 0.91 3.55 2.92
N ALA A 57 0.82 2.48 3.70
CA ALA A 57 -0.42 1.75 3.93
C ALA A 57 -0.85 1.85 5.40
N HIS A 58 -2.11 2.22 5.60
CA HIS A 58 -2.80 2.18 6.90
C HIS A 58 -3.83 1.05 6.99
N ARG A 59 -4.09 0.34 5.89
CA ARG A 59 -5.05 -0.76 5.78
C ARG A 59 -4.35 -2.10 5.85
N VAL A 60 -4.82 -3.00 6.72
CA VAL A 60 -4.25 -4.36 6.81
C VAL A 60 -4.28 -5.11 5.48
N HIS A 61 -5.34 -5.00 4.69
CA HIS A 61 -5.43 -5.71 3.40
C HIS A 61 -4.28 -5.36 2.43
N THR A 62 -3.91 -4.09 2.35
CA THR A 62 -2.80 -3.64 1.50
C THR A 62 -1.46 -4.13 2.03
N ILE A 63 -1.27 -4.15 3.35
CA ILE A 63 0.02 -4.54 3.93
C ILE A 63 0.23 -6.06 3.82
N LEU A 64 -0.82 -6.86 3.98
CA LEU A 64 -0.74 -8.33 3.87
C LEU A 64 -0.51 -8.83 2.43
N THR A 65 -0.74 -7.98 1.43
CA THR A 65 -0.57 -8.32 0.00
C THR A 65 0.73 -7.78 -0.58
N ALA A 66 1.55 -7.11 0.23
CA ALA A 66 2.84 -6.56 -0.19
C ALA A 66 3.92 -7.65 -0.22
N ASP A 67 4.88 -7.52 -1.16
CA ASP A 67 6.03 -8.44 -1.22
C ASP A 67 6.97 -8.24 -0.01
N LEU A 68 7.10 -7.00 0.46
CA LEU A 68 7.95 -6.59 1.57
C LEU A 68 7.27 -5.49 2.39
N VAL A 69 7.51 -5.50 3.70
CA VAL A 69 6.95 -4.53 4.65
C VAL A 69 8.09 -3.90 5.44
N ILE A 70 8.05 -2.57 5.56
CA ILE A 70 8.93 -1.80 6.43
C ILE A 70 8.06 -1.14 7.51
N VAL A 71 8.27 -1.51 8.76
CA VAL A 71 7.63 -0.84 9.90
C VAL A 71 8.56 0.26 10.40
N MET A 72 8.09 1.51 10.36
CA MET A 72 8.86 2.66 10.82
C MET A 72 8.23 3.31 12.05
N LYS A 73 9.06 3.77 12.99
CA LYS A 73 8.63 4.56 14.15
C LYS A 73 9.68 5.61 14.50
N ARG A 74 9.26 6.87 14.61
CA ARG A 74 10.12 8.00 15.00
C ARG A 74 11.42 8.06 14.18
N GLY A 75 11.33 7.88 12.86
CA GLY A 75 12.48 7.94 11.95
C GLY A 75 13.38 6.70 11.93
N ASN A 76 13.05 5.64 12.67
CA ASN A 76 13.82 4.39 12.68
C ASN A 76 13.01 3.26 12.05
N ILE A 77 13.71 2.35 11.36
CA ILE A 77 13.15 1.07 10.90
C ILE A 77 13.13 0.12 12.11
N LEU A 78 11.94 -0.32 12.51
CA LEU A 78 11.77 -1.28 13.58
C LEU A 78 11.78 -2.72 13.05
N GLU A 79 11.12 -2.94 11.91
CA GLU A 79 10.97 -4.26 11.30
C GLU A 79 11.03 -4.13 9.78
N TYR A 80 11.61 -5.15 9.14
CA TYR A 80 11.71 -5.26 7.69
C TYR A 80 11.78 -6.73 7.31
N ASP A 81 10.75 -7.22 6.63
CA ASP A 81 10.68 -8.60 6.10
C ASP A 81 9.43 -8.77 5.21
N THR A 82 9.18 -9.99 4.74
CA THR A 82 7.88 -10.36 4.14
C THR A 82 6.76 -10.33 5.20
N PRO A 83 5.48 -10.09 4.81
CA PRO A 83 4.37 -10.08 5.76
C PRO A 83 4.27 -11.35 6.60
N GLU A 84 4.49 -12.53 6.01
CA GLU A 84 4.41 -13.82 6.70
C GLU A 84 5.50 -13.93 7.77
N SER A 85 6.72 -13.52 7.44
CA SER A 85 7.87 -13.55 8.36
C SER A 85 7.70 -12.57 9.52
N LEU A 86 7.09 -11.40 9.26
CA LEU A 86 6.77 -10.43 10.32
C LEU A 86 5.60 -10.88 11.19
N LEU A 87 4.59 -11.54 10.64
CA LEU A 87 3.45 -12.09 11.40
C LEU A 87 3.84 -13.22 12.35
N ALA A 88 4.84 -14.03 11.98
CA ALA A 88 5.34 -15.12 12.80
C ALA A 88 6.07 -14.66 14.07
N ARG A 89 6.41 -13.36 14.18
CA ARG A 89 7.06 -12.79 15.36
C ARG A 89 5.99 -12.47 16.41
N GLU A 90 5.92 -13.26 17.49
CA GLU A 90 4.88 -13.14 18.52
C GLU A 90 4.80 -11.71 19.11
N ASP A 91 5.95 -11.12 19.41
CA ASP A 91 6.09 -9.76 19.97
C ASP A 91 6.38 -8.66 18.92
N GLY A 92 6.11 -8.96 17.65
CA GLY A 92 6.34 -8.02 16.55
C GLY A 92 5.35 -6.84 16.54
N VAL A 93 5.86 -5.64 16.22
CA VAL A 93 5.04 -4.43 16.05
C VAL A 93 4.06 -4.64 14.90
N PHE A 94 4.51 -5.23 13.78
CA PHE A 94 3.64 -5.55 12.66
C PHE A 94 2.50 -6.50 13.06
N ALA A 95 2.82 -7.61 13.73
CA ALA A 95 1.83 -8.59 14.15
C ALA A 95 0.81 -7.98 15.13
N SER A 96 1.25 -7.10 16.04
CA SER A 96 0.35 -6.36 16.94
C SER A 96 -0.59 -5.41 16.18
N PHE A 97 -0.11 -4.75 15.13
CA PHE A 97 -0.92 -3.86 14.29
C PHE A 97 -1.99 -4.64 13.54
N VAL A 98 -1.61 -5.75 12.89
CA VAL A 98 -2.57 -6.60 12.15
C VAL A 98 -3.63 -7.19 13.07
N ARG A 99 -3.26 -7.65 14.27
CA ARG A 99 -4.20 -8.19 15.27
C ARG A 99 -5.18 -7.14 15.81
N ALA A 100 -4.82 -5.86 15.79
CA ALA A 100 -5.66 -4.78 16.31
C ALA A 100 -6.69 -4.25 15.29
N ASP A 101 -6.44 -4.46 14.00
CA ASP A 101 -7.30 -4.00 12.89
C ASP A 101 -8.18 -5.13 12.32
N MET A 102 -8.03 -6.37 12.82
CA MET A 102 -8.95 -7.50 12.63
C MET A 102 -10.08 -7.49 13.66
#